data_AF-A0AAV5D5I4-F1
#
_entry.id   AF-A0AAV5D5I4-F1
#
_cell.length_a   1.000
_cell.length_b   1.000
_cell.length_c   1.000
_cell.angle_alpha   90.00
_cell.angle_beta   90.00
_cell.angle_gamma   90.00
#
_symmetry.space_group_name_H-M   'P 1'
#
loop_
_entity.id
_entity.type
_entity.pdbx_description
1 polymer ?
#
loop_
_entity_poly.entity_id
_entity_poly.type
_entity_poly.pdbx_seq_one_letter_code
_entity_poly.pdbx_strand_id
1 'polypeptide(L)'
;MPCPHFSFKLLGDSRRKDATDEVRQLVFQTLLARSNNGRLGKKVTEEVAAQFGLGLQTVQKIWKRSKASLAQGTVVDVKSRKRGCSVRKETQIDLEPLCNIPLNERMTLDEVSRRLHVGKAKLIRYMHKGLLRCHSNNIKPYLTEVNKKTRLQWCVNMIDQESTSNDQRFKALFDHVFIDEKWLFLTQNSAKYYLLPNEDDPHRTSKSKNYIPRLMFLCVTARPRFINGVCIFMEKLDASLL
;
A
#
# COMPACT_ATOMS: atom_id res chain seq x y z
N MET A 1 4.96 12.56 44.44
CA MET A 1 5.91 13.18 43.49
C MET A 1 5.15 13.55 42.23
N PRO A 2 4.59 14.77 42.11
CA PRO A 2 3.87 15.19 40.90
C PRO A 2 4.85 15.73 39.85
N CYS A 3 4.70 15.26 38.61
CA CYS A 3 5.50 15.66 37.47
C CYS A 3 5.38 17.17 37.18
N PRO A 4 6.46 17.87 36.77
CA PRO A 4 6.39 19.28 36.44
C PRO A 4 5.55 19.48 35.16
N HIS A 5 4.51 20.29 35.28
CA HIS A 5 3.76 20.85 34.17
C HIS A 5 4.73 21.59 33.23
N PHE A 6 4.98 21.02 32.05
CA PHE A 6 5.53 21.75 30.93
C PHE A 6 4.46 22.72 30.42
N SER A 7 4.49 23.97 30.90
CA SER A 7 3.76 25.07 30.27
C SER A 7 4.40 25.36 28.91
N PHE A 8 3.86 24.75 27.85
CA PHE A 8 4.08 25.23 26.50
C PHE A 8 3.44 26.61 26.38
N LYS A 9 4.24 27.68 26.48
CA LYS A 9 3.80 29.01 26.05
C LYS A 9 3.49 28.92 24.56
N LEU A 10 2.23 28.73 24.21
CA LEU A 10 1.71 29.00 22.86
C LEU A 10 1.69 30.52 22.66
N LEU A 11 2.86 31.14 22.50
CA LEU A 11 2.91 32.41 21.76
C LEU A 11 2.86 32.02 20.28
N GLY A 12 1.65 31.66 19.83
CA GLY A 12 1.37 31.38 18.44
C GLY A 12 1.43 32.68 17.65
N ASP A 13 2.62 33.11 17.26
CA ASP A 13 2.77 34.02 16.13
C ASP A 13 2.20 33.27 14.92
N SER A 14 0.96 33.60 14.56
CA SER A 14 0.26 32.97 13.46
C SER A 14 1.14 33.13 12.22
N ARG A 15 1.71 32.04 11.70
CA ARG A 15 2.44 32.07 10.43
C ARG A 15 1.54 32.76 9.42
N ARG A 16 1.90 33.97 8.99
CA ARG A 16 1.11 34.73 8.02
C ARG A 16 0.91 33.85 6.79
N LYS A 17 -0.34 33.56 6.45
CA LYS A 17 -0.69 32.72 5.30
C LYS A 17 -0.12 33.36 4.04
N ASP A 18 0.45 32.54 3.15
CA ASP A 18 0.95 33.03 1.86
C ASP A 18 -0.22 33.64 1.06
N ALA A 19 -0.02 34.83 0.48
CA ALA A 19 -1.03 35.49 -0.35
C ALA A 19 -1.42 34.61 -1.54
N THR A 20 -2.73 34.43 -1.76
CA THR A 20 -3.30 33.75 -2.93
C THR A 20 -2.97 34.50 -4.22
N ASP A 21 -3.00 33.81 -5.36
CA ASP A 21 -2.62 34.42 -6.64
C ASP A 21 -3.57 35.56 -7.04
N GLU A 22 -4.85 35.47 -6.68
CA GLU A 22 -5.85 36.54 -6.87
C GLU A 22 -5.48 37.81 -6.08
N VAL A 23 -5.15 37.66 -4.80
CA VAL A 23 -4.72 38.78 -3.95
C VAL A 23 -3.44 39.40 -4.50
N ARG A 24 -2.52 38.58 -5.04
CA ARG A 24 -1.28 39.07 -5.67
C ARG A 24 -1.56 39.88 -6.94
N GLN A 25 -2.53 39.46 -7.76
CA GLN A 25 -2.97 40.21 -8.94
C GLN A 25 -3.61 41.55 -8.55
N LEU A 26 -4.47 41.56 -7.52
CA LEU A 26 -5.11 42.78 -7.03
C LEU A 26 -4.11 43.78 -6.44
N VAL A 27 -3.10 43.29 -5.71
CA VAL A 27 -1.95 44.09 -5.24
C VAL A 27 -1.19 44.70 -6.41
N PHE A 28 -0.98 43.95 -7.49
CA PHE A 28 -0.32 44.49 -8.68
C PHE A 28 -1.16 45.57 -9.37
N GLN A 29 -2.47 45.34 -9.58
CA GLN A 29 -3.38 46.31 -10.19
C GLN A 29 -3.46 47.62 -9.40
N THR A 30 -3.55 47.52 -8.07
CA THR A 30 -3.57 48.70 -7.18
C THR A 30 -2.27 49.49 -7.21
N LEU A 31 -1.12 48.80 -7.25
CA LEU A 31 0.18 49.47 -7.42
C LEU A 31 0.31 50.13 -8.80
N LEU A 32 -0.19 49.48 -9.85
CA LEU A 32 -0.15 50.03 -11.21
C LEU A 32 -0.96 51.33 -11.30
N ALA A 33 -2.18 51.33 -10.74
CA ALA A 33 -3.06 52.49 -10.70
C ALA A 33 -2.47 53.67 -9.90
N ARG A 34 -1.62 53.40 -8.91
CA ARG A 34 -0.93 54.41 -8.09
C ARG A 34 0.47 54.77 -8.59
N SER A 35 0.90 54.22 -9.73
CA SER A 35 2.22 54.46 -10.30
C SER A 35 2.19 55.59 -11.33
N ASN A 36 3.14 56.52 -11.24
CA ASN A 36 3.33 57.57 -12.23
C ASN A 36 4.62 57.29 -13.01
N ASN A 37 4.51 57.14 -14.33
CA ASN A 37 5.63 56.82 -15.24
C ASN A 37 6.48 55.61 -14.76
N GLY A 38 5.84 54.58 -14.21
CA GLY A 38 6.51 53.38 -13.72
C GLY A 38 7.32 53.55 -12.43
N ARG A 39 7.08 54.64 -11.67
CA ARG A 39 7.62 54.90 -10.33
C ARG A 39 6.50 54.97 -9.29
N LEU A 40 6.76 54.40 -8.11
CA LEU A 40 5.87 54.45 -6.95
C LEU A 40 6.36 55.52 -5.97
N GLY A 41 5.44 56.23 -5.33
CA GLY A 41 5.76 57.15 -4.23
C GLY A 41 6.29 56.42 -2.99
N LYS A 42 7.06 57.12 -2.15
CA LYS A 42 7.79 56.52 -1.01
C LYS A 42 6.91 55.68 -0.07
N LYS A 43 5.68 56.12 0.21
CA LYS A 43 4.75 55.46 1.15
C LYS A 43 3.75 54.50 0.50
N VAL A 44 3.66 54.49 -0.83
CA VAL A 44 2.61 53.74 -1.55
C VAL A 44 2.70 52.23 -1.29
N THR A 45 3.91 51.68 -1.20
CA THR A 45 4.09 50.25 -0.90
C THR A 45 3.73 49.89 0.54
N GLU A 46 3.87 50.82 1.48
CA GLU A 46 3.50 50.61 2.89
C GLU A 46 1.98 50.66 3.06
N GLU A 47 1.32 51.61 2.41
CA GLU A 47 -0.14 51.73 2.38
C GLU A 47 -0.80 50.50 1.75
N VAL A 48 -0.29 50.03 0.60
CA VAL A 48 -0.79 48.82 -0.06
C VAL A 48 -0.50 47.58 0.79
N ALA A 49 0.66 47.49 1.44
CA ALA A 49 0.97 46.40 2.36
C ALA A 49 -0.01 46.34 3.54
N ALA A 50 -0.33 47.49 4.14
CA ALA A 50 -1.33 47.59 5.20
C ALA A 50 -2.74 47.23 4.71
N GLN A 51 -3.15 47.73 3.54
CA GLN A 51 -4.46 47.48 2.94
C GLN A 51 -4.76 45.98 2.71
N PHE A 52 -3.75 45.22 2.31
CA PHE A 52 -3.88 43.79 2.03
C PHE A 52 -3.38 42.88 3.17
N GLY A 53 -2.94 43.44 4.29
CA GLY A 53 -2.37 42.68 5.42
C GLY A 53 -1.10 41.90 5.08
N LEU A 54 -0.34 42.33 4.08
CA LEU A 54 0.85 41.64 3.59
C LEU A 54 2.13 42.27 4.15
N GLY A 55 3.20 41.48 4.26
CA GLY A 55 4.52 42.02 4.58
C GLY A 55 5.04 42.93 3.45
N LEU A 56 5.67 44.04 3.81
CA LEU A 56 6.23 45.03 2.86
C LEU A 56 7.11 44.37 1.79
N GLN A 57 7.96 43.41 2.18
CA GLN A 57 8.84 42.67 1.27
C GLN A 57 8.06 41.86 0.21
N THR A 58 6.86 41.37 0.53
CA THR A 58 6.02 40.62 -0.41
C THR A 58 5.49 41.54 -1.50
N VAL A 59 5.00 42.71 -1.13
CA VAL A 59 4.49 43.74 -2.06
C VAL A 59 5.61 44.27 -2.97
N GLN A 60 6.78 44.57 -2.41
CA GLN A 60 7.95 44.99 -3.19
C GLN A 60 8.44 43.91 -4.16
N LYS A 61 8.45 42.64 -3.75
CA LYS A 61 8.80 41.51 -4.63
C LYS A 61 7.80 41.34 -5.78
N ILE A 62 6.50 41.52 -5.51
CA ILE A 62 5.46 41.52 -6.53
C ILE A 62 5.73 42.63 -7.55
N TRP A 63 5.90 43.87 -7.10
CA TRP A 63 6.15 45.01 -7.98
C TRP A 63 7.40 44.85 -8.85
N LYS A 64 8.53 44.47 -8.23
CA LYS A 64 9.80 44.28 -8.95
C LYS A 64 9.69 43.21 -10.04
N ARG A 65 8.95 42.12 -9.78
CA ARG A 65 8.72 41.05 -10.76
C ARG A 65 7.84 41.52 -11.90
N SER A 66 6.72 42.16 -11.59
CA SER A 66 5.82 42.66 -12.62
C SER A 66 6.50 43.67 -13.53
N LYS A 67 7.34 44.56 -12.98
CA LYS A 67 8.14 45.51 -13.76
C LYS A 67 9.16 44.81 -14.67
N ALA A 68 9.77 43.73 -14.21
CA ALA A 68 10.69 42.92 -15.03
C ALA A 68 9.96 42.22 -16.18
N SER A 69 8.78 41.63 -15.92
CA SER A 69 7.94 41.02 -16.96
C SER A 69 7.48 42.05 -18.01
N LEU A 70 7.07 43.24 -17.55
CA LEU A 70 6.65 44.34 -18.42
C LEU A 70 7.80 44.85 -19.30
N ALA A 71 9.02 44.96 -18.75
CA ALA A 71 10.21 45.32 -19.50
C ALA A 71 10.61 44.28 -20.57
N GLN A 72 10.26 43.01 -20.34
CA GLN A 72 10.48 41.91 -21.28
C GLN A 72 9.34 41.77 -22.31
N GLY A 73 8.29 42.60 -22.24
CA GLY A 73 7.13 42.52 -23.14
C GLY A 73 6.28 41.26 -22.97
N THR A 74 6.39 40.57 -21.82
CA THR A 74 5.67 39.33 -21.52
C THR A 74 4.45 39.59 -20.65
N VAL A 75 3.48 38.67 -20.69
CA VAL A 75 2.31 38.72 -19.79
C VAL A 75 2.79 38.72 -18.34
N VAL A 76 2.28 39.67 -17.54
CA VAL A 76 2.71 39.86 -16.15
C VAL A 76 2.28 38.66 -15.29
N ASP A 77 3.24 37.82 -14.88
CA ASP A 77 3.02 36.69 -13.98
C ASP A 77 3.30 37.08 -12.51
N VAL A 78 2.23 37.20 -11.73
CA VAL A 78 2.29 37.54 -10.29
C VAL A 78 2.15 36.30 -9.39
N LYS A 79 2.04 35.10 -9.97
CA LYS A 79 1.76 33.87 -9.22
C LYS A 79 2.89 33.50 -8.25
N SER A 80 2.53 32.78 -7.20
CA SER A 80 3.52 32.24 -6.25
C SER A 80 4.35 31.12 -6.89
N ARG A 81 5.67 31.32 -6.97
CA ARG A 81 6.64 30.30 -7.42
C ARG A 81 6.97 29.22 -6.37
N LYS A 82 6.34 29.26 -5.19
CA LYS A 82 6.51 28.20 -4.18
C LYS A 82 5.79 26.91 -4.60
N ARG A 83 4.70 27.03 -5.36
CA ARG A 83 3.96 25.87 -5.87
C ARG A 83 4.81 25.12 -6.89
N GLY A 84 4.92 23.80 -6.72
CA GLY A 84 5.69 22.91 -7.60
C GLY A 84 7.19 22.79 -7.30
N CYS A 85 7.81 23.79 -6.66
CA CYS A 85 9.24 23.75 -6.33
C CYS A 85 9.56 22.99 -5.03
N SER A 86 8.56 22.69 -4.20
CA SER A 86 8.72 22.06 -2.88
C SER A 86 8.53 20.54 -2.90
N VAL A 87 8.84 19.87 -4.01
CA VAL A 87 8.80 18.41 -4.07
C VAL A 87 10.21 17.88 -3.86
N ARG A 88 10.37 16.96 -2.89
CA ARG A 88 11.60 16.19 -2.76
C ARG A 88 11.75 15.35 -4.04
N LYS A 89 12.78 15.64 -4.82
CA LYS A 89 13.10 14.86 -6.03
C LYS A 89 13.30 13.40 -5.63
N GLU A 90 12.64 12.50 -6.35
CA GLU A 90 12.77 11.08 -6.10
C GLU A 90 14.12 10.60 -6.62
N THR A 91 14.95 10.05 -5.73
CA THR A 91 16.16 9.36 -6.14
C THR A 91 15.75 8.04 -6.80
N GLN A 92 15.95 7.92 -8.11
CA GLN A 92 15.89 6.65 -8.80
C GLN A 92 16.96 5.73 -8.20
N ILE A 93 16.54 4.55 -7.77
CA ILE A 93 17.44 3.48 -7.37
C ILE A 93 17.58 2.55 -8.55
N ASP A 94 18.81 2.14 -8.80
CA ASP A 94 19.09 1.07 -9.72
C ASP A 94 18.59 -0.26 -9.15
N LEU A 95 17.66 -0.90 -9.85
CA LEU A 95 17.10 -2.19 -9.48
C LEU A 95 17.74 -3.34 -10.27
N GLU A 96 18.63 -3.05 -11.23
CA GLU A 96 19.37 -4.07 -12.00
C GLU A 96 20.07 -5.11 -11.12
N PRO A 97 20.65 -4.76 -9.94
CA PRO A 97 21.26 -5.75 -9.06
C PRO A 97 20.29 -6.83 -8.58
N LEU A 98 18.97 -6.58 -8.64
CA LEU A 98 17.96 -7.57 -8.31
C LEU A 98 18.14 -8.83 -9.16
N CYS A 99 18.35 -8.69 -10.47
CA CYS A 99 18.51 -9.81 -11.41
C CYS A 99 19.69 -10.74 -11.09
N ASN A 100 20.70 -10.23 -10.37
CA ASN A 100 21.88 -11.01 -10.00
C ASN A 100 21.68 -11.82 -8.70
N ILE A 101 20.65 -11.52 -7.91
CA ILE A 101 20.35 -12.24 -6.67
C ILE A 101 19.66 -13.57 -7.02
N PRO A 102 20.02 -14.72 -6.45
CA PRO A 102 19.31 -15.96 -6.72
C PRO A 102 17.86 -15.90 -6.18
N LEU A 103 16.94 -16.59 -6.85
CA LEU A 103 15.49 -16.49 -6.61
C LEU A 103 15.05 -16.86 -5.19
N ASN A 104 15.70 -17.84 -4.58
CA ASN A 104 15.47 -18.23 -3.18
C ASN A 104 15.68 -17.06 -2.20
N GLU A 105 16.48 -16.06 -2.58
CA GLU A 105 16.80 -14.88 -1.79
C GLU A 105 16.00 -13.64 -2.22
N ARG A 106 14.96 -13.84 -3.05
CA ARG A 106 13.99 -12.81 -3.44
C ARG A 106 12.58 -13.17 -2.99
N MET A 107 12.44 -14.04 -2.00
CA MET A 107 11.13 -14.56 -1.58
C MET A 107 10.35 -13.63 -0.67
N THR A 108 11.06 -12.81 0.11
CA THR A 108 10.44 -11.85 1.03
C THR A 108 10.94 -10.45 0.74
N LEU A 109 10.08 -9.46 0.98
CA LEU A 109 10.43 -8.06 0.79
C LEU A 109 11.60 -7.64 1.70
N ASP A 110 11.78 -8.36 2.81
CA ASP A 110 12.87 -8.20 3.78
C ASP A 110 14.21 -8.67 3.22
N GLU A 111 14.23 -9.85 2.58
CA GLU A 111 15.41 -10.40 1.90
C GLU A 111 15.86 -9.43 0.80
N VAL A 112 14.92 -8.99 -0.04
CA VAL A 112 15.17 -8.03 -1.12
C VAL A 112 15.67 -6.68 -0.57
N SER A 113 15.06 -6.20 0.51
CA SER A 113 15.47 -4.97 1.21
C SER A 113 16.91 -5.06 1.71
N ARG A 114 17.29 -6.18 2.32
CA ARG A 114 18.67 -6.43 2.78
C ARG A 114 19.67 -6.49 1.64
N ARG A 115 19.33 -7.19 0.54
CA ARG A 115 20.25 -7.39 -0.59
C ARG A 115 20.44 -6.14 -1.45
N LEU A 116 19.40 -5.33 -1.63
CA LEU A 116 19.50 -4.09 -2.39
C LEU A 116 19.90 -2.88 -1.53
N HIS A 117 20.00 -3.05 -0.20
CA HIS A 117 20.19 -1.96 0.76
C HIS A 117 19.14 -0.84 0.62
N VAL A 118 17.89 -1.22 0.29
CA VAL A 118 16.77 -0.30 0.10
C VAL A 118 15.75 -0.50 1.20
N GLY A 119 15.24 0.58 1.80
CA GLY A 119 14.18 0.49 2.80
C GLY A 119 12.88 -0.10 2.23
N LYS A 120 12.22 -0.98 2.99
CA LYS A 120 10.95 -1.66 2.62
C LYS A 120 9.87 -0.71 2.09
N ALA A 121 9.68 0.44 2.74
CA ALA A 121 8.68 1.43 2.33
C ALA A 121 8.91 1.94 0.89
N LYS A 122 10.17 2.00 0.45
CA LYS A 122 10.52 2.41 -0.91
C LYS A 122 10.24 1.29 -1.92
N LEU A 123 10.55 0.04 -1.57
CA LEU A 123 10.18 -1.12 -2.39
C LEU A 123 8.66 -1.25 -2.57
N ILE A 124 7.87 -1.04 -1.51
CA ILE A 124 6.40 -1.03 -1.59
C ILE A 124 5.90 0.07 -2.52
N ARG A 125 6.46 1.28 -2.45
CA ARG A 125 6.14 2.35 -3.42
C ARG A 125 6.48 1.96 -4.85
N TYR A 126 7.60 1.27 -5.06
CA TYR A 126 8.02 0.82 -6.39
C TYR A 126 7.09 -0.27 -6.93
N MET A 127 6.56 -1.14 -6.06
CA MET A 127 5.51 -2.08 -6.43
C MET A 127 4.21 -1.38 -6.85
N HIS A 128 3.74 -0.38 -6.09
CA HIS A 128 2.55 0.39 -6.48
C HIS A 128 2.73 1.16 -7.79
N LYS A 129 3.97 1.49 -8.15
CA LYS A 129 4.32 2.13 -9.43
C LYS A 129 4.50 1.14 -10.58
N GLY A 130 4.44 -0.17 -10.32
CA GLY A 130 4.66 -1.21 -11.32
C GLY A 130 6.13 -1.41 -11.72
N LEU A 131 7.08 -0.82 -10.98
CA LEU A 131 8.52 -0.98 -11.21
C LEU A 131 9.07 -2.28 -10.62
N LEU A 132 8.31 -2.92 -9.73
CA LEU A 132 8.59 -4.23 -9.14
C LEU A 132 7.30 -5.05 -9.14
N ARG A 133 7.38 -6.31 -9.53
CA ARG A 133 6.25 -7.25 -9.55
C ARG A 133 6.45 -8.35 -8.52
N CYS A 134 5.37 -8.72 -7.84
CA CYS A 134 5.31 -9.96 -7.06
C CYS A 134 4.65 -11.03 -7.92
N HIS A 135 5.35 -12.14 -8.17
CA HIS A 135 4.81 -13.29 -8.86
C HIS A 135 4.59 -14.45 -7.86
N SER A 136 3.41 -15.07 -7.89
CA SER A 136 3.10 -16.26 -7.10
C SER A 136 2.93 -17.47 -8.01
N ASN A 137 3.77 -18.48 -7.82
CA ASN A 137 3.70 -19.71 -8.61
C ASN A 137 3.04 -20.84 -7.79
N ASN A 138 1.74 -21.08 -8.01
CA ASN A 138 0.98 -22.13 -7.33
C ASN A 138 0.70 -23.32 -8.26
N ILE A 139 1.04 -24.53 -7.81
CA ILE A 139 0.67 -25.78 -8.49
C ILE A 139 -0.81 -26.09 -8.21
N LYS A 140 -1.68 -26.05 -9.22
CA LYS A 140 -3.09 -26.44 -9.11
C LYS A 140 -3.29 -27.92 -9.49
N PRO A 141 -4.10 -28.70 -8.75
CA PRO A 141 -4.45 -30.06 -9.13
C PRO A 141 -5.36 -30.07 -10.37
N TYR A 142 -5.17 -31.05 -11.25
CA TYR A 142 -5.98 -31.24 -12.45
C TYR A 142 -7.32 -31.91 -12.09
N LEU A 143 -8.46 -31.25 -12.37
CA LEU A 143 -9.80 -31.81 -12.15
C LEU A 143 -10.39 -32.30 -13.47
N THR A 144 -10.69 -33.60 -13.56
CA THR A 144 -11.44 -34.20 -14.67
C THR A 144 -12.94 -33.90 -14.56
N GLU A 145 -13.69 -34.00 -15.67
CA GLU A 145 -15.15 -33.82 -15.68
C GLU A 145 -15.88 -34.85 -14.79
N VAL A 146 -15.33 -36.07 -14.68
CA VAL A 146 -15.82 -37.08 -13.75
C VAL A 146 -15.69 -36.60 -12.30
N ASN A 147 -14.50 -36.10 -11.92
CA ASN A 147 -14.27 -35.57 -10.58
C ASN A 147 -15.20 -34.39 -10.27
N LYS A 148 -15.51 -33.54 -11.26
CA LYS A 148 -16.48 -32.45 -11.10
C LYS A 148 -17.89 -32.98 -10.81
N LYS A 149 -18.37 -33.96 -11.59
CA LYS A 149 -19.70 -34.57 -11.40
C LYS A 149 -19.83 -35.27 -10.05
N THR A 150 -18.84 -36.06 -9.64
CA THR A 150 -18.85 -36.75 -8.35
C THR A 150 -18.88 -35.76 -7.18
N ARG A 151 -18.11 -34.68 -7.25
CA ARG A 151 -18.14 -33.63 -6.22
C ARG A 151 -19.50 -32.93 -6.15
N LEU A 152 -20.12 -32.65 -7.29
CA LEU A 152 -21.46 -32.05 -7.34
C LEU A 152 -22.52 -33.00 -6.75
N GLN A 153 -22.50 -34.28 -7.12
CA GLN A 153 -23.39 -35.30 -6.57
C GLN A 153 -23.24 -35.39 -5.04
N TRP A 154 -22.02 -35.35 -4.53
CA TRP A 154 -21.77 -35.31 -3.09
C TRP A 154 -22.40 -34.08 -2.44
N CYS A 155 -22.20 -32.88 -3.00
CA CYS A 155 -22.83 -31.66 -2.47
C CYS A 155 -24.36 -31.73 -2.46
N VAL A 156 -24.97 -32.29 -3.51
CA VAL A 156 -26.42 -32.48 -3.58
C VAL A 156 -26.91 -33.46 -2.51
N ASN A 157 -26.17 -34.55 -2.27
CA ASN A 157 -26.51 -35.52 -1.23
C ASN A 157 -26.36 -34.97 0.20
N MET A 158 -25.59 -33.90 0.38
CA MET A 158 -25.43 -33.22 1.67
C MET A 158 -26.56 -32.24 1.99
N ILE A 159 -27.47 -31.99 1.05
CA ILE A 159 -28.68 -31.22 1.31
C ILE A 159 -29.61 -32.06 2.18
N ASP A 160 -30.18 -31.43 3.19
CA ASP A 160 -31.16 -32.06 4.08
C ASP A 160 -32.49 -32.23 3.34
N GLN A 161 -33.03 -33.44 3.34
CA GLN A 161 -34.22 -33.80 2.57
C GLN A 161 -35.49 -33.17 3.16
N GLU A 162 -35.45 -32.81 4.45
CA GLU A 162 -36.56 -32.16 5.15
C GLU A 162 -36.56 -30.63 4.96
N SER A 163 -35.56 -30.09 4.26
CA SER A 163 -35.45 -28.66 4.02
C SER A 163 -36.42 -28.17 2.94
N THR A 164 -37.16 -27.10 3.22
CA THR A 164 -38.11 -26.50 2.27
C THR A 164 -37.36 -25.67 1.22
N SER A 165 -37.93 -25.46 0.03
CA SER A 165 -37.30 -24.69 -1.06
C SER A 165 -36.85 -23.28 -0.67
N ASN A 166 -37.46 -22.68 0.36
CA ASN A 166 -37.14 -21.35 0.86
C ASN A 166 -36.10 -21.34 2.01
N ASP A 167 -35.75 -22.50 2.57
CA ASP A 167 -34.75 -22.62 3.64
C ASP A 167 -33.99 -23.95 3.50
N GLN A 168 -33.19 -24.04 2.44
CA GLN A 168 -32.40 -25.23 2.14
C GLN A 168 -31.22 -25.35 3.11
N ARG A 169 -31.22 -26.40 3.92
CA ARG A 169 -30.19 -26.65 4.94
C ARG A 169 -29.31 -27.82 4.52
N PHE A 170 -28.05 -27.79 4.95
CA PHE A 170 -27.16 -28.94 4.84
C PHE A 170 -27.36 -29.86 6.03
N LYS A 171 -27.16 -31.16 5.82
CA LYS A 171 -27.09 -32.17 6.87
C LYS A 171 -26.08 -31.73 7.93
N ALA A 172 -26.43 -31.91 9.19
CA ALA A 172 -25.62 -31.42 10.30
C ALA A 172 -24.36 -32.26 10.59
N LEU A 173 -24.24 -33.44 9.95
CA LEU A 173 -23.06 -34.33 9.99
C LEU A 173 -22.62 -34.75 11.40
N PHE A 174 -23.54 -34.79 12.37
CA PHE A 174 -23.23 -35.14 13.77
C PHE A 174 -22.69 -36.58 13.93
N ASP A 175 -23.07 -37.48 13.02
CA ASP A 175 -22.61 -38.87 13.02
C ASP A 175 -21.35 -39.10 12.19
N HIS A 176 -20.74 -38.04 11.64
CA HIS A 176 -19.55 -38.15 10.80
C HIS A 176 -18.29 -37.85 11.60
N VAL A 177 -17.27 -38.68 11.38
CA VAL A 177 -15.90 -38.44 11.83
C VAL A 177 -15.09 -38.12 10.59
N PHE A 178 -14.49 -36.93 10.54
CA PHE A 178 -13.63 -36.53 9.43
C PHE A 178 -12.20 -36.97 9.73
N ILE A 179 -11.70 -37.84 8.88
CA ILE A 179 -10.31 -38.28 8.89
C ILE A 179 -9.65 -37.63 7.68
N ASP A 180 -8.57 -36.90 7.92
CA ASP A 180 -7.81 -36.26 6.86
C ASP A 180 -6.33 -36.60 6.99
N GLU A 181 -5.73 -36.96 5.87
CA GLU A 181 -4.28 -37.11 5.74
C GLU A 181 -3.70 -35.82 5.19
N LYS A 182 -3.03 -35.08 6.05
CA LYS A 182 -2.36 -33.84 5.67
C LYS A 182 -0.89 -34.08 5.43
N TRP A 183 -0.51 -34.01 4.17
CA TRP A 183 0.89 -34.07 3.74
C TRP A 183 1.53 -32.67 3.77
N LEU A 184 2.51 -32.47 4.66
CA LEU A 184 3.38 -31.30 4.66
C LEU A 184 4.64 -31.60 3.84
N PHE A 185 4.94 -30.73 2.89
CA PHE A 185 6.13 -30.87 2.05
C PHE A 185 7.32 -30.23 2.77
N LEU A 186 8.47 -30.92 2.78
CA LEU A 186 9.70 -30.37 3.36
C LEU A 186 10.15 -29.08 2.65
N THR A 187 9.77 -28.93 1.38
CA THR A 187 10.02 -27.71 0.59
C THR A 187 8.69 -27.08 0.17
N GLN A 188 8.63 -25.75 0.13
CA GLN A 188 7.40 -25.03 -0.24
C GLN A 188 6.98 -25.36 -1.67
N ASN A 189 5.69 -25.69 -1.86
CA ASN A 189 5.10 -25.99 -3.17
C ASN A 189 4.94 -24.73 -4.05
N SER A 190 4.81 -23.58 -3.41
CA SER A 190 4.66 -22.29 -4.07
C SER A 190 5.69 -21.33 -3.50
N ALA A 191 6.47 -20.72 -4.38
CA ALA A 191 7.39 -19.65 -4.02
C ALA A 191 6.86 -18.34 -4.60
N LYS A 192 7.03 -17.26 -3.84
CA LYS A 192 6.84 -15.90 -4.34
C LYS A 192 8.21 -15.34 -4.68
N TYR A 193 8.32 -14.62 -5.78
CA TYR A 193 9.57 -13.96 -6.17
C TYR A 193 9.29 -12.50 -6.52
N TYR A 194 10.17 -11.61 -6.07
CA TYR A 194 10.21 -10.22 -6.53
C TYR A 194 11.16 -10.12 -7.72
N LEU A 195 10.62 -9.64 -8.85
CA LEU A 195 11.28 -9.60 -10.16
C LEU A 195 11.18 -8.20 -10.75
N LEU A 196 12.09 -7.88 -11.68
CA LEU A 196 11.95 -6.70 -12.52
C LEU A 196 10.83 -6.89 -13.55
N PRO A 197 10.23 -5.80 -14.09
CA PRO A 197 9.12 -5.90 -15.03
C PRO A 197 9.43 -6.64 -16.34
N ASN A 198 10.70 -6.60 -16.75
CA ASN A 198 11.19 -7.18 -18.01
C ASN A 198 11.96 -8.51 -17.79
N GLU A 199 12.02 -9.01 -16.56
CA GLU A 199 12.72 -10.26 -16.24
C GLU A 199 11.82 -11.45 -16.54
N ASP A 200 12.38 -12.50 -17.13
CA ASP A 200 11.65 -13.73 -17.42
C ASP A 200 11.16 -14.40 -16.12
N ASP A 201 9.94 -14.94 -16.17
CA ASP A 201 9.36 -15.59 -15.00
C ASP A 201 10.21 -16.83 -14.60
N PRO A 202 10.63 -16.94 -13.34
CA PRO A 202 11.53 -17.98 -12.88
C PRO A 202 10.95 -19.37 -13.06
N HIS A 203 11.65 -20.20 -13.84
CA HIS A 203 11.23 -21.55 -14.12
C HIS A 203 11.74 -22.52 -13.04
N ARG A 204 10.83 -23.02 -12.21
CA ARG A 204 11.12 -24.07 -11.22
C ARG A 204 10.74 -25.42 -11.81
N THR A 205 11.73 -26.25 -12.14
CA THR A 205 11.50 -27.62 -12.58
C THR A 205 11.46 -28.57 -11.39
N SER A 206 10.40 -29.39 -11.33
CA SER A 206 10.36 -30.60 -10.52
C SER A 206 9.69 -31.67 -11.35
N LYS A 207 10.24 -32.89 -11.37
CA LYS A 207 9.69 -33.99 -12.16
C LYS A 207 8.23 -34.28 -11.79
N SER A 208 7.90 -34.18 -10.51
CA SER A 208 6.54 -34.17 -10.00
C SER A 208 6.52 -33.71 -8.54
N LYS A 209 5.37 -33.23 -8.07
CA LYS A 209 5.14 -32.95 -6.64
C LYS A 209 5.40 -34.19 -5.77
N ASN A 210 5.32 -35.40 -6.35
CA ASN A 210 5.47 -36.64 -5.61
C ASN A 210 6.90 -36.94 -5.16
N TYR A 211 7.90 -36.34 -5.80
CA TYR A 211 9.32 -36.57 -5.51
C TYR A 211 9.88 -35.69 -4.38
N ILE A 212 9.09 -34.73 -3.90
CA ILE A 212 9.46 -33.89 -2.76
C ILE A 212 9.23 -34.70 -1.48
N PRO A 213 10.19 -34.75 -0.53
CA PRO A 213 9.98 -35.39 0.76
C PRO A 213 8.76 -34.80 1.46
N ARG A 214 7.89 -35.68 1.98
CA ARG A 214 6.63 -35.32 2.62
C ARG A 214 6.56 -35.93 4.01
N LEU A 215 5.99 -35.16 4.92
CA LEU A 215 5.65 -35.57 6.26
C LEU A 215 4.13 -35.73 6.32
N MET A 216 3.65 -36.89 6.75
CA MET A 216 2.22 -37.18 6.86
C MET A 216 1.74 -36.87 8.28
N PHE A 217 0.63 -36.16 8.38
CA PHE A 217 -0.11 -36.02 9.63
C PHE A 217 -1.51 -36.57 9.42
N LEU A 218 -1.90 -37.53 10.25
CA LEU A 218 -3.28 -37.99 10.32
C LEU A 218 -4.03 -37.11 11.32
N CYS A 219 -5.02 -36.39 10.84
CA CYS A 219 -5.88 -35.54 11.65
C CYS A 219 -7.27 -36.15 11.70
N VAL A 220 -7.82 -36.31 12.90
CA VAL A 220 -9.20 -36.76 13.10
C VAL A 220 -9.97 -35.64 13.78
N THR A 221 -11.00 -35.14 13.11
CA THR A 221 -11.93 -34.15 13.67
C THR A 221 -13.32 -34.75 13.76
N ALA A 222 -13.90 -34.66 14.95
CA ALA A 222 -15.28 -35.00 15.19
C ALA A 222 -15.87 -34.04 16.22
N ARG A 223 -17.19 -33.92 16.23
CA ARG A 223 -17.88 -33.13 17.23
C ARG A 223 -17.65 -33.75 18.63
N PRO A 224 -17.53 -32.95 19.70
CA PRO A 224 -17.36 -33.50 21.03
C PRO A 224 -18.54 -34.38 21.41
N ARG A 225 -18.26 -35.57 21.94
CA ARG A 225 -19.28 -36.53 22.38
C ARG A 225 -19.30 -36.60 23.90
N PHE A 226 -20.51 -36.64 24.46
CA PHE A 226 -20.72 -36.70 25.90
C PHE A 226 -21.55 -37.94 26.24
N ILE A 227 -21.09 -38.72 27.22
CA ILE A 227 -21.86 -39.83 27.80
C ILE A 227 -22.03 -39.50 29.29
N ASN A 228 -23.27 -39.43 29.76
CA ASN A 228 -23.61 -39.13 31.15
C ASN A 228 -22.94 -37.84 31.71
N GLY A 229 -22.84 -36.80 30.88
CA GLY A 229 -22.19 -35.53 31.25
C GLY A 229 -20.66 -35.55 31.21
N VAL A 230 -20.04 -36.70 30.96
CA VAL A 230 -18.59 -36.83 30.79
C VAL A 230 -18.23 -36.74 29.31
N CYS A 231 -17.32 -35.84 28.97
CA CYS A 231 -16.84 -35.69 27.61
C CYS A 231 -15.86 -36.83 27.26
N ILE A 232 -16.23 -37.67 26.30
CA ILE A 232 -15.42 -38.81 25.85
C ILE A 232 -14.49 -38.46 24.68
N PHE A 233 -14.77 -37.37 23.97
CA PHE A 233 -13.96 -36.88 22.86
C PHE A 233 -14.09 -35.36 22.77
N MET A 234 -12.97 -34.64 22.79
CA MET A 234 -12.92 -33.19 22.61
C MET A 234 -12.14 -32.87 21.34
N GLU A 235 -12.89 -32.57 20.29
CA GLU A 235 -12.62 -31.79 19.07
C GLU A 235 -11.33 -32.00 18.25
N LYS A 236 -10.25 -32.57 18.78
CA LYS A 236 -9.03 -32.83 18.00
C LYS A 236 -8.06 -33.80 18.68
N LEU A 237 -7.73 -34.89 17.99
CA LEU A 237 -6.55 -35.70 18.26
C LEU A 237 -5.55 -35.48 17.12
N ASP A 238 -4.45 -34.78 17.40
CA ASP A 238 -3.31 -34.70 16.49
C ASP A 238 -2.36 -35.86 16.86
N ALA A 239 -2.39 -36.94 16.08
CA ALA A 239 -1.50 -38.09 16.28
C ALA A 239 -0.11 -37.80 15.71
N SER A 240 0.92 -37.99 16.54
CA SER A 240 2.34 -37.78 16.20
C SER A 240 2.86 -38.84 15.21
N LEU A 241 3.78 -38.38 14.36
CA LEU A 241 4.57 -39.06 13.32
C LEU A 241 4.71 -40.60 13.38
N LEU A 242 4.37 -41.25 12.27
CA LEU A 242 4.93 -42.54 11.82
C LEU A 242 5.96 -42.28 10.72
#